data_AF-A0A3E2TTC5-F1
#
_entry.id   AF-A0A3E2TTC5-F1
#
_cell.length_a   1.000
_cell.length_b   1.000
_cell.length_c   1.000
_cell.angle_alpha   90.00
_cell.angle_beta   90.00
_cell.angle_gamma   90.00
#
_symmetry.space_group_name_H-M   'P 1'
#
loop_
_entity.id
_entity.type
_entity.pdbx_description
1 polymer ?
#
loop_
_entity_poly.entity_id
_entity_poly.type
_entity_poly.pdbx_seq_one_letter_code
_entity_poly.pdbx_strand_id
1 'polypeptide(L)'
;MGWRSGMSLIEILIISIGLSLDVYAVVVCQGAVLLKIEKTKLLKMSLFFCAWQVVAVSIGHTVTLIPYLTDIAKNVSYVGEFISVIIFTVIGVYMLYKAWKNEGILERLSDVNYKQLCVAAFFTSLDALFAGMGFGLLKARFYIVALSILIITAVMVILGLYTGMRLGYEQKTKAYGIGGILLLISAIDVVLKYLA
;
A
#
# COMPACT_ATOMS: atom_id res chain seq x y z
N MET A 1 30.41 14.32 2.76
CA MET A 1 28.96 14.46 3.01
C MET A 1 28.25 14.33 1.68
N GLY A 2 27.38 13.38 1.36
CA GLY A 2 27.10 12.05 1.88
C GLY A 2 26.51 11.26 0.70
N TRP A 3 27.24 10.28 0.19
CA TRP A 3 26.79 9.38 -0.88
C TRP A 3 25.72 8.41 -0.36
N ARG A 4 24.49 8.87 -0.10
CA ARG A 4 23.34 7.98 0.17
C ARG A 4 22.54 7.75 -1.11
N SER A 5 23.17 7.11 -2.08
CA SER A 5 22.61 6.72 -3.39
C SER A 5 21.67 5.51 -3.30
N GLY A 6 20.72 5.52 -2.36
CA GLY A 6 19.71 4.48 -2.25
C GLY A 6 18.74 4.70 -1.07
N MET A 7 17.47 4.35 -1.28
CA MET A 7 16.47 4.30 -0.21
C MET A 7 16.98 3.47 0.97
N SER A 8 16.81 3.98 2.18
CA SER A 8 17.14 3.21 3.38
C SER A 8 16.15 2.07 3.58
N LEU A 9 16.58 1.02 4.29
CA LEU A 9 15.69 -0.07 4.70
C LEU A 9 14.49 0.46 5.50
N ILE A 10 14.69 1.54 6.27
CA ILE A 10 13.66 2.16 7.09
C ILE A 10 12.57 2.78 6.21
N GLU A 11 12.92 3.50 5.15
CA GLU A 11 11.93 4.07 4.22
C GLU A 11 11.12 2.99 3.51
N ILE A 12 11.80 1.93 3.04
CA ILE A 12 11.12 0.79 2.42
C ILE A 12 10.12 0.19 3.41
N LEU A 13 10.50 0.02 4.68
CA LEU A 13 9.59 -0.49 5.71
C LEU A 13 8.42 0.46 5.96
N ILE A 14 8.65 1.78 6.08
CA ILE A 14 7.59 2.77 6.31
C ILE A 14 6.56 2.74 5.17
N ILE A 15 7.01 2.76 3.92
CA ILE A 15 6.13 2.74 2.74
C ILE A 15 5.42 1.39 2.64
N SER A 16 6.13 0.27 2.83
CA SER A 16 5.53 -1.06 2.81
C SER A 16 4.46 -1.23 3.91
N ILE A 17 4.67 -0.67 5.11
CA ILE A 17 3.65 -0.64 6.18
C ILE A 17 2.46 0.22 5.77
N GLY A 18 2.70 1.42 5.23
CA GLY A 18 1.65 2.32 4.73
C GLY A 18 0.76 1.64 3.68
N LEU A 19 1.38 0.96 2.71
CA LEU A 19 0.67 0.23 1.66
C LEU A 19 -0.08 -1.00 2.21
N SER A 20 0.53 -1.74 3.15
CA SER A 20 -0.11 -2.90 3.78
C SER A 20 -1.30 -2.51 4.65
N LEU A 21 -1.34 -1.27 5.16
CA LEU A 21 -2.47 -0.74 5.93
C LEU A 21 -3.72 -0.51 5.08
N ASP A 22 -3.59 -0.31 3.76
CA ASP A 22 -4.77 -0.30 2.87
C ASP A 22 -5.42 -1.68 2.82
N VAL A 23 -4.62 -2.73 2.59
CA VAL A 23 -5.09 -4.13 2.63
C VAL A 23 -5.67 -4.47 3.99
N TYR A 24 -5.01 -4.06 5.07
CA TYR A 24 -5.52 -4.23 6.44
C TYR A 24 -6.93 -3.67 6.57
N ALA A 25 -7.17 -2.44 6.10
CA ALA A 25 -8.47 -1.82 6.23
C ALA A 25 -9.58 -2.57 5.44
N VAL A 26 -9.25 -3.10 4.25
CA VAL A 26 -10.15 -3.94 3.45
C VAL A 26 -10.48 -5.26 4.17
N VAL A 27 -9.46 -5.95 4.70
CA VAL A 27 -9.66 -7.26 5.36
C VAL A 27 -10.28 -7.15 6.75
N VAL A 28 -10.11 -6.02 7.46
CA VAL A 28 -10.85 -5.71 8.70
C VAL A 28 -12.33 -5.60 8.43
N CYS A 29 -12.72 -4.87 7.37
CA CYS A 29 -14.12 -4.77 6.97
C CYS A 29 -14.70 -6.15 6.67
N GLN A 30 -13.94 -7.00 6.00
CA GLN A 30 -14.37 -8.36 5.69
C GLN A 30 -14.45 -9.26 6.94
N GLY A 31 -13.47 -9.16 7.84
CA GLY A 31 -13.45 -9.85 9.13
C GLY A 31 -14.63 -9.49 10.02
N ALA A 32 -15.10 -8.24 9.96
CA ALA A 32 -16.28 -7.80 10.71
C ALA A 32 -17.60 -8.42 10.22
N VAL A 33 -17.69 -8.84 8.96
CA VAL A 33 -18.87 -9.54 8.40
C VAL A 33 -18.80 -11.05 8.65
N LEU A 34 -17.59 -11.60 8.74
CA LEU A 34 -17.36 -13.02 8.92
C LEU A 34 -17.70 -13.43 10.36
N LEU A 35 -18.82 -14.15 10.51
CA LEU A 35 -19.27 -14.69 11.80
C LEU A 35 -18.32 -15.78 12.37
N LYS A 36 -17.51 -16.41 11.51
CA LYS A 36 -16.52 -17.42 11.89
C LYS A 36 -15.32 -17.39 10.93
N ILE A 37 -14.11 -17.21 11.45
CA ILE A 37 -12.87 -17.38 10.67
C ILE A 37 -12.61 -18.88 10.47
N GLU A 38 -12.87 -19.35 9.26
CA GLU A 38 -12.29 -20.60 8.78
C GLU A 38 -10.82 -20.36 8.41
N LYS A 39 -9.91 -21.14 9.01
CA LYS A 39 -8.46 -21.06 8.72
C LYS A 39 -8.17 -21.17 7.22
N THR A 40 -8.93 -21.99 6.49
CA THR A 40 -8.81 -22.19 5.04
C THR A 40 -9.18 -20.93 4.24
N LYS A 41 -10.21 -20.18 4.67
CA LYS A 41 -10.60 -18.92 4.01
C LYS A 41 -9.59 -17.81 4.29
N LEU A 42 -9.09 -17.73 5.53
CA LEU A 42 -8.04 -16.80 5.91
C LEU A 42 -6.76 -17.02 5.09
N LEU A 43 -6.35 -18.28 4.95
CA LEU A 43 -5.17 -18.63 4.15
C LEU A 43 -5.35 -18.30 2.67
N LYS A 44 -6.54 -18.58 2.10
CA LYS A 44 -6.87 -18.21 0.71
C LYS A 44 -6.88 -16.70 0.49
N MET A 45 -7.50 -15.93 1.38
CA MET A 45 -7.55 -14.46 1.33
C MET A 45 -6.15 -13.84 1.43
N SER A 46 -5.37 -14.28 2.42
CA SER A 46 -4.00 -13.80 2.62
C SER A 46 -3.12 -14.09 1.42
N LEU A 47 -3.17 -15.33 0.90
CA LEU A 47 -2.39 -15.70 -0.29
C LEU A 47 -2.83 -14.89 -1.51
N PHE A 48 -4.14 -14.68 -1.70
CA PHE A 48 -4.68 -13.91 -2.82
C PHE A 48 -4.22 -12.45 -2.77
N PHE A 49 -4.40 -11.76 -1.64
CA PHE A 49 -3.98 -10.36 -1.50
C PHE A 49 -2.45 -10.21 -1.62
N CYS A 50 -1.67 -11.05 -0.95
CA CYS A 50 -0.20 -11.00 -1.05
C CYS A 50 0.27 -11.25 -2.49
N ALA A 51 -0.26 -12.27 -3.17
CA ALA A 51 0.11 -12.54 -4.56
C ALA A 51 -0.27 -11.36 -5.46
N TRP A 52 -1.47 -10.82 -5.30
CA TRP A 52 -1.95 -9.69 -6.09
C TRP A 52 -1.10 -8.43 -5.88
N GLN A 53 -0.70 -8.14 -4.64
CA GLN A 53 0.14 -6.98 -4.34
C GLN A 53 1.55 -7.13 -4.88
N VAL A 54 2.16 -8.31 -4.76
CA VAL A 54 3.48 -8.56 -5.35
C VAL A 54 3.43 -8.43 -6.87
N VAL A 55 2.38 -8.95 -7.51
CA VAL A 55 2.16 -8.77 -8.95
C VAL A 55 2.03 -7.30 -9.30
N ALA A 56 1.17 -6.53 -8.60
CA ALA A 56 1.00 -5.10 -8.85
C ALA A 56 2.31 -4.30 -8.71
N VAL A 57 3.08 -4.56 -7.64
CA VAL A 57 4.38 -3.91 -7.40
C VAL A 57 5.40 -4.32 -8.46
N SER A 58 5.42 -5.59 -8.88
CA SER A 58 6.31 -6.07 -9.94
C SER A 58 6.02 -5.45 -11.30
N ILE A 59 4.74 -5.26 -11.63
CA ILE A 59 4.31 -4.57 -12.85
C ILE A 59 4.74 -3.10 -12.75
N GLY A 60 4.44 -2.43 -11.64
CA GLY A 60 4.84 -1.04 -11.41
C GLY A 60 6.35 -0.83 -11.55
N HIS A 61 7.17 -1.74 -10.99
CA HIS A 61 8.62 -1.70 -11.12
C HIS A 61 9.12 -1.94 -12.55
N THR A 62 8.48 -2.87 -13.27
CA THR A 62 8.86 -3.19 -14.66
C THR A 62 8.52 -2.06 -15.63
N VAL A 63 7.44 -1.31 -15.38
CA VAL A 63 7.10 -0.10 -16.16
C VAL A 63 8.22 0.94 -16.05
N THR A 64 8.89 1.03 -14.91
CA THR A 64 10.01 1.95 -14.72
C THR A 64 11.30 1.52 -15.43
N LEU A 65 11.41 0.26 -15.86
CA LEU A 65 12.53 -0.27 -16.64
C LEU A 65 12.40 -0.01 -18.15
N ILE A 66 11.29 0.58 -18.61
CA ILE A 66 11.09 0.93 -20.02
C ILE A 66 12.13 1.99 -20.46
N PRO A 67 12.81 1.83 -21.61
CA PRO A 67 13.89 2.71 -22.09
C PRO A 67 13.53 4.20 -22.09
N TYR A 68 12.27 4.55 -22.36
CA TYR A 68 11.78 5.93 -22.31
C TYR A 68 11.89 6.58 -20.93
N LEU A 69 11.62 5.84 -19.83
CA LEU A 69 11.80 6.38 -18.47
C LEU A 69 13.25 6.34 -18.01
N THR A 70 14.04 5.37 -18.47
CA THR A 70 15.46 5.29 -18.12
C THR A 70 16.31 6.33 -18.83
N ASP A 71 15.95 6.76 -20.05
CA ASP A 71 16.56 7.93 -20.71
C ASP A 71 16.17 9.23 -20.01
N ILE A 72 14.90 9.41 -19.59
CA ILE A 72 14.48 10.57 -18.79
C ILE A 72 15.16 10.58 -17.42
N ALA A 73 15.27 9.42 -16.75
CA ALA A 73 15.92 9.28 -15.45
C ALA A 73 17.46 9.35 -15.52
N LYS A 74 18.08 9.05 -16.66
CA LYS A 74 19.52 9.26 -16.90
C LYS A 74 19.83 10.71 -17.21
N ASN A 75 18.99 11.36 -18.03
CA ASN A 75 19.24 12.74 -18.46
C ASN A 75 18.88 13.74 -17.36
N VAL A 76 17.92 13.40 -16.48
CA VAL A 76 17.51 14.21 -15.33
C VAL A 76 17.11 13.30 -14.17
N SER A 77 18.08 12.89 -13.33
CA SER A 77 17.85 12.02 -12.15
C SER A 77 16.75 12.54 -11.21
N TYR A 78 16.48 13.84 -11.26
CA TYR A 78 15.49 14.57 -10.46
C TYR A 78 14.03 14.29 -10.82
N VAL A 79 13.73 13.88 -12.05
CA VAL A 79 12.34 13.73 -12.52
C VAL A 79 11.67 12.52 -11.86
N GLY A 80 12.40 11.43 -11.62
CA GLY A 80 11.84 10.22 -11.00
C GLY A 80 11.48 10.39 -9.53
N GLU A 81 12.28 11.14 -8.78
CA GLU A 81 12.01 11.45 -7.38
C GLU A 81 10.77 12.35 -7.26
N PHE A 82 10.67 13.38 -8.11
CA PHE A 82 9.50 14.26 -8.15
C PHE A 82 8.20 13.51 -8.47
N ILE A 83 8.22 12.60 -9.45
CA ILE A 83 7.06 11.76 -9.79
C ILE A 83 6.67 10.86 -8.60
N SER A 84 7.66 10.27 -7.92
CA SER A 84 7.40 9.40 -6.74
C SER A 84 6.75 10.17 -5.59
N VAL A 85 7.18 11.41 -5.34
CA VAL A 85 6.56 12.30 -4.34
C VAL A 85 5.10 12.57 -4.67
N ILE A 86 4.80 12.89 -5.93
CA ILE A 86 3.41 13.12 -6.38
C ILE A 86 2.58 11.86 -6.14
N ILE A 87 3.10 10.70 -6.53
CA ILE A 87 2.42 9.42 -6.33
C ILE A 87 2.11 9.17 -4.85
N PHE A 88 3.11 9.23 -3.98
CA PHE A 88 2.92 8.95 -2.55
C PHE A 88 2.02 9.99 -1.87
N THR A 89 2.10 11.24 -2.31
CA THR A 89 1.23 12.32 -1.79
C THR A 89 -0.22 12.09 -2.21
N VAL A 90 -0.48 11.76 -3.48
CA VAL A 90 -1.84 11.48 -3.97
C VAL A 90 -2.43 10.27 -3.26
N ILE A 91 -1.69 9.16 -3.12
CA ILE A 91 -2.16 7.98 -2.38
C ILE A 91 -2.38 8.30 -0.90
N GLY A 92 -1.44 9.00 -0.26
CA GLY A 92 -1.53 9.37 1.15
C GLY A 92 -2.73 10.26 1.47
N VAL A 93 -2.95 11.29 0.64
CA VAL A 93 -4.13 12.17 0.73
C VAL A 93 -5.42 11.38 0.45
N TYR A 94 -5.43 10.49 -0.53
CA TYR A 94 -6.58 9.64 -0.83
C TYR A 94 -6.97 8.74 0.35
N MET A 95 -5.98 8.11 1.01
CA MET A 95 -6.21 7.30 2.21
C MET A 95 -6.74 8.15 3.37
N LEU A 96 -6.21 9.36 3.56
CA LEU A 96 -6.70 10.30 4.58
C LEU A 96 -8.11 10.80 4.27
N TYR A 97 -8.42 11.08 3.01
CA TYR A 97 -9.77 11.43 2.58
C TYR A 97 -10.75 10.30 2.90
N LYS A 98 -10.36 9.05 2.64
CA LYS A 98 -11.15 7.85 2.98
C LYS A 98 -11.33 7.67 4.49
N ALA A 99 -10.33 8.05 5.30
CA ALA A 99 -10.44 8.09 6.76
C ALA A 99 -11.39 9.21 7.23
N TRP A 100 -11.22 10.43 6.73
CA TRP A 100 -11.97 11.61 7.17
C TRP A 100 -13.42 11.52 6.76
N LYS A 101 -13.69 11.27 5.48
CA LYS A 101 -15.06 11.24 4.95
C LYS A 101 -15.93 10.29 5.76
N ASN A 102 -15.30 9.35 6.48
CA ASN A 102 -15.93 8.38 7.37
C ASN A 102 -17.17 7.83 6.68
N GLU A 103 -17.09 7.70 5.35
CA GLU A 103 -18.11 7.05 4.58
C GLU A 103 -18.05 5.66 5.17
N GLY A 104 -19.05 5.38 5.99
CA GLY A 104 -19.57 4.05 6.11
C GLY A 104 -19.78 3.62 4.67
N ILE A 105 -18.79 2.95 4.09
CA ILE A 105 -19.05 2.01 3.02
C ILE A 105 -19.93 0.96 3.71
N LEU A 106 -21.21 1.29 3.71
CA LEU A 106 -22.35 0.57 4.23
C LEU A 106 -22.45 0.48 5.76
N GLU A 107 -23.30 1.34 6.30
CA GLU A 107 -24.21 1.12 7.44
C GLU A 107 -25.12 -0.14 7.28
N ARG A 108 -24.74 -1.10 6.41
CA ARG A 108 -25.52 -2.28 6.06
C ARG A 108 -24.63 -3.37 5.47
N LEU A 109 -23.62 -3.78 6.23
CA LEU A 109 -23.07 -5.13 6.12
C LEU A 109 -24.12 -6.14 6.61
N SER A 110 -25.24 -6.22 5.89
CA SER A 110 -26.20 -7.32 6.03
C SER A 110 -25.78 -8.50 5.15
N ASP A 111 -24.82 -8.32 4.24
CA ASP A 111 -24.38 -9.40 3.34
C ASP A 111 -22.95 -9.22 2.80
N VAL A 112 -22.25 -10.34 2.59
CA VAL A 112 -20.90 -10.38 2.02
C VAL A 112 -21.00 -10.08 0.52
N ASN A 113 -21.01 -8.80 0.15
CA ASN A 113 -21.12 -8.44 -1.25
C ASN A 113 -19.76 -8.56 -1.97
N TYR A 114 -19.56 -9.66 -2.70
CA TYR A 114 -18.36 -9.90 -3.51
C TYR A 114 -18.02 -8.75 -4.47
N LYS A 115 -19.02 -7.99 -4.93
CA LYS A 115 -18.80 -6.78 -5.75
C LYS A 115 -17.96 -5.73 -5.01
N GLN A 116 -18.19 -5.53 -3.71
CA GLN A 116 -17.46 -4.53 -2.93
C GLN A 116 -16.03 -4.98 -2.65
N LEU A 117 -15.82 -6.28 -2.43
CA LEU A 117 -14.48 -6.84 -2.32
C LEU A 117 -13.69 -6.65 -3.63
N CYS A 118 -14.32 -6.86 -4.79
CA CYS A 118 -13.69 -6.61 -6.07
C CYS A 118 -13.33 -5.13 -6.26
N VAL A 119 -14.23 -4.20 -5.90
CA VAL A 119 -13.94 -2.76 -6.00
C VAL A 119 -12.80 -2.36 -5.05
N ALA A 120 -12.81 -2.85 -3.81
CA ALA A 120 -11.74 -2.58 -2.85
C ALA A 120 -10.39 -3.13 -3.34
N ALA A 121 -10.37 -4.39 -3.79
CA ALA A 121 -9.17 -5.02 -4.34
C ALA A 121 -8.65 -4.27 -5.58
N PHE A 122 -9.54 -3.72 -6.41
CA PHE A 122 -9.16 -2.89 -7.55
C PHE A 122 -8.45 -1.60 -7.11
N PHE A 123 -8.99 -0.87 -6.12
CA PHE A 123 -8.33 0.32 -5.57
C PHE A 123 -6.98 -0.01 -4.93
N THR A 124 -6.93 -1.03 -4.08
CA THR A 124 -5.69 -1.49 -3.43
C THR A 124 -4.63 -1.91 -4.46
N SER A 125 -5.05 -2.48 -5.59
CA SER A 125 -4.15 -2.83 -6.69
C SER A 125 -3.56 -1.62 -7.37
N LEU A 126 -4.34 -0.55 -7.56
CA LEU A 126 -3.86 0.69 -8.14
C LEU A 126 -2.85 1.35 -7.21
N ASP A 127 -3.15 1.42 -5.91
CA ASP A 127 -2.24 1.96 -4.89
C ASP A 127 -0.91 1.19 -4.88
N ALA A 128 -0.95 -0.15 -4.92
CA ALA A 128 0.24 -0.99 -4.96
C ALA A 128 1.04 -0.85 -6.26
N LEU A 129 0.36 -0.68 -7.40
CA LEU A 129 0.98 -0.46 -8.70
C LEU A 129 1.70 0.89 -8.75
N PHE A 130 1.04 1.96 -8.31
CA PHE A 130 1.64 3.28 -8.24
C PHE A 130 2.79 3.33 -7.23
N ALA A 131 2.64 2.71 -6.05
CA ALA A 131 3.75 2.57 -5.11
C ALA A 131 4.93 1.80 -5.72
N GLY A 132 4.66 0.74 -6.49
CA GLY A 132 5.67 -0.01 -7.25
C GLY A 132 6.41 0.84 -8.27
N MET A 133 5.71 1.73 -8.99
CA MET A 133 6.33 2.72 -9.88
C MET A 133 7.26 3.67 -9.10
N GLY A 134 6.80 4.18 -7.96
CA GLY A 134 7.61 5.02 -7.07
C GLY A 134 8.90 4.31 -6.63
N PHE A 135 8.80 3.08 -6.13
CA PHE A 135 9.98 2.28 -5.76
C PHE A 135 10.94 2.03 -6.93
N GLY A 136 10.42 1.83 -8.14
CA GLY A 136 11.24 1.71 -9.35
C GLY A 136 12.00 2.99 -9.66
N LEU A 137 11.37 4.15 -9.50
CA LEU A 137 11.98 5.46 -9.78
C LEU A 137 13.04 5.83 -8.73
N LEU A 138 12.81 5.44 -7.48
CA LEU A 138 13.74 5.57 -6.37
C LEU A 138 14.90 4.55 -6.39
N LYS A 139 15.02 3.73 -7.46
CA LYS A 139 16.04 2.68 -7.63
C LYS A 139 16.11 1.72 -6.43
N ALA A 140 14.98 1.45 -5.79
CA ALA A 140 14.91 0.52 -4.68
C ALA A 140 15.20 -0.91 -5.13
N ARG A 141 15.85 -1.71 -4.28
CA ARG A 141 16.12 -3.11 -4.57
C ARG A 141 14.80 -3.89 -4.59
N PHE A 142 14.35 -4.29 -5.78
CA PHE A 142 13.10 -4.99 -6.00
C PHE A 142 12.89 -6.16 -5.03
N TYR A 143 13.90 -7.01 -4.86
CA TYR A 143 13.84 -8.17 -3.95
C TYR A 143 13.51 -7.77 -2.50
N ILE A 144 14.08 -6.68 -1.99
CA ILE A 144 13.86 -6.23 -0.61
C ILE A 144 12.46 -5.65 -0.46
N VAL A 145 12.03 -4.83 -1.43
CA VAL A 145 10.69 -4.23 -1.44
C VAL A 145 9.62 -5.32 -1.51
N ALA A 146 9.72 -6.23 -2.49
CA ALA A 146 8.75 -7.31 -2.69
C ALA A 146 8.66 -8.24 -1.47
N LEU A 147 9.80 -8.62 -0.87
CA LEU A 147 9.82 -9.44 0.34
C LEU A 147 9.18 -8.70 1.53
N SER A 148 9.51 -7.42 1.71
CA SER A 148 8.94 -6.61 2.79
C SER A 148 7.42 -6.47 2.68
N ILE A 149 6.90 -6.15 1.49
CA ILE A 149 5.46 -6.03 1.24
C ILE A 149 4.78 -7.37 1.48
N LEU A 150 5.33 -8.48 0.98
CA LEU A 150 4.75 -9.80 1.17
C LEU A 150 4.64 -10.19 2.64
N ILE A 151 5.71 -9.98 3.43
CA ILE A 151 5.72 -10.32 4.86
C ILE A 151 4.77 -9.40 5.64
N ILE A 152 4.87 -8.09 5.45
CA ILE A 152 4.06 -7.11 6.20
C ILE A 152 2.58 -7.26 5.85
N THR A 153 2.25 -7.45 4.58
CA THR A 153 0.86 -7.67 4.14
C THR A 153 0.31 -8.96 4.72
N ALA A 154 1.07 -10.06 4.71
CA ALA A 154 0.61 -11.32 5.28
C ALA A 154 0.24 -11.16 6.76
N VAL A 155 1.11 -10.49 7.53
CA VAL A 155 0.86 -10.18 8.94
C VAL A 155 -0.37 -9.27 9.11
N MET A 156 -0.48 -8.21 8.31
CA MET A 156 -1.61 -7.28 8.34
C MET A 156 -2.93 -7.95 7.97
N VAL A 157 -2.95 -8.86 6.99
CA VAL A 157 -4.17 -9.59 6.63
C VAL A 157 -4.65 -10.46 7.78
N ILE A 158 -3.73 -11.19 8.42
CA ILE A 158 -4.05 -12.04 9.57
C ILE A 158 -4.58 -11.16 10.71
N LEU A 159 -3.83 -10.13 11.10
CA LEU A 159 -4.24 -9.22 12.17
C LEU A 159 -5.58 -8.57 11.87
N GLY A 160 -5.78 -8.07 10.65
CA GLY A 160 -6.99 -7.38 10.22
C GLY A 160 -8.24 -8.25 10.26
N LEU A 161 -8.15 -9.51 9.84
CA LEU A 161 -9.25 -10.46 9.96
C LEU A 161 -9.62 -10.70 11.43
N TYR A 162 -8.63 -10.90 12.30
CA TYR A 162 -8.85 -11.13 13.73
C TYR A 162 -9.41 -9.90 14.46
N THR A 163 -8.86 -8.72 14.20
CA THR A 163 -9.35 -7.47 14.79
C THR A 163 -10.73 -7.09 14.25
N GLY A 164 -10.99 -7.31 12.95
CA GLY A 164 -12.30 -7.08 12.34
C GLY A 164 -13.40 -7.91 13.01
N MET A 165 -13.16 -9.19 13.29
CA MET A 165 -14.13 -10.02 14.02
C MET A 165 -14.41 -9.52 15.44
N ARG A 166 -13.38 -9.05 16.15
CA ARG A 166 -13.44 -8.81 17.60
C ARG A 166 -13.83 -7.37 17.97
N LEU A 167 -13.42 -6.41 17.16
CA LEU A 167 -13.59 -4.96 17.40
C LEU A 167 -14.55 -4.30 16.41
N GLY A 168 -15.03 -5.04 15.39
CA GLY A 168 -15.97 -4.52 14.41
C GLY A 168 -15.37 -3.40 13.54
N TYR A 169 -16.24 -2.50 13.07
CA TYR A 169 -15.98 -1.60 11.95
C TYR A 169 -15.15 -0.34 12.31
N GLU A 170 -15.01 0.01 13.60
CA GLU A 170 -14.38 1.26 14.03
C GLU A 170 -12.86 1.31 13.80
N GLN A 171 -12.19 0.16 13.68
CA GLN A 171 -10.74 0.14 13.49
C GLN A 171 -10.29 0.48 12.07
N LYS A 172 -11.16 0.36 11.05
CA LYS A 172 -10.79 0.62 9.65
C LYS A 172 -10.35 2.08 9.45
N THR A 173 -11.02 3.02 10.11
CA THR A 173 -10.81 4.47 9.94
C THR A 173 -9.45 4.87 10.50
N LYS A 174 -9.05 4.24 11.61
CA LYS A 174 -7.72 4.42 12.22
C LYS A 174 -6.62 3.86 11.31
N ALA A 175 -6.83 2.70 10.70
CA ALA A 175 -5.85 2.11 9.78
C ALA A 175 -5.62 2.97 8.53
N TYR A 176 -6.70 3.48 7.92
CA TYR A 176 -6.60 4.41 6.79
C TYR A 176 -5.86 5.70 7.15
N GLY A 177 -6.15 6.26 8.33
CA GLY A 177 -5.46 7.46 8.82
C GLY A 177 -3.96 7.23 9.02
N ILE A 178 -3.59 6.15 9.72
CA ILE A 178 -2.17 5.82 9.99
C ILE A 178 -1.44 5.53 8.67
N GLY A 179 -2.05 4.76 7.75
CA GLY A 179 -1.45 4.43 6.46
C GLY A 179 -1.19 5.67 5.60
N GLY A 180 -2.18 6.57 5.53
CA GLY A 180 -2.04 7.84 4.80
C GLY A 180 -0.96 8.74 5.41
N ILE A 181 -0.87 8.84 6.74
CA ILE A 181 0.18 9.61 7.41
C ILE A 181 1.57 9.04 7.10
N LEU A 182 1.75 7.72 7.16
CA LEU A 182 3.04 7.07 6.84
C LEU A 182 3.48 7.34 5.40
N LEU A 183 2.54 7.31 4.44
CA LEU A 183 2.84 7.64 3.04
C LEU A 183 3.17 9.13 2.85
N LEU A 184 2.49 10.04 3.54
CA LEU A 184 2.84 11.46 3.51
C LEU A 184 4.22 11.73 4.11
N ILE A 185 4.56 11.10 5.24
CA ILE A 185 5.90 11.19 5.85
C ILE A 185 6.95 10.70 4.84
N SER A 186 6.66 9.60 4.14
CA SER A 186 7.56 9.06 3.11
C SER A 186 7.73 10.03 1.93
N ALA A 187 6.65 10.68 1.49
CA ALA A 187 6.73 11.69 0.43
C ALA A 187 7.59 12.89 0.87
N ILE A 188 7.43 13.37 2.10
CA ILE A 188 8.23 14.46 2.67
C ILE A 188 9.70 14.06 2.79
N ASP A 189 10.00 12.82 3.22
CA ASP A 189 11.38 12.32 3.32
C ASP A 189 12.08 12.33 1.94
N VAL A 190 11.36 11.92 0.89
CA VAL A 190 11.86 11.98 -0.49
C VAL A 190 12.09 13.44 -0.94
N VAL A 191 11.19 14.37 -0.59
CA VAL A 191 11.38 15.81 -0.88
C VAL A 191 12.59 16.39 -0.15
N LEU A 192 12.79 16.03 1.11
CA LEU A 192 13.93 16.50 1.90
C LEU A 192 15.26 16.01 1.30
N LYS A 193 15.30 14.77 0.81
CA LYS A 193 16.46 14.24 0.08
C LYS A 193 16.68 14.92 -1.26
N TYR A 194 15.61 15.38 -1.91
CA TYR A 194 15.72 16.15 -3.14
C TYR A 194 16.34 17.53 -2.90
N LEU A 195 16.04 18.16 -1.75
CA LEU A 195 16.48 19.52 -1.45
C LEU A 195 17.87 19.61 -0.76
N ALA A 196 18.35 18.53 -0.15
CA ALA A 196 19.58 18.45 0.63
C ALA A 196 20.79 17.95 -0.18
#